data_AF-A0A7J0CLN5-F1
#
_entry.id   AF-A0A7J0CLN5-F1
#
_cell.length_a   1.000
_cell.length_b   1.000
_cell.length_c   1.000
_cell.angle_alpha   90.00
_cell.angle_beta   90.00
_cell.angle_gamma   90.00
#
_symmetry.space_group_name_H-M   'P 1'
#
loop_
_entity.id
_entity.type
_entity.pdbx_description
1 polymer ?
#
loop_
_entity_poly.entity_id
_entity_poly.type
_entity_poly.pdbx_seq_one_letter_code
_entity_poly.pdbx_strand_id
1 'polypeptide(L)'
;MGGALRYFGRDVGDLASVIRVRALALHGVDCAIGAGANPMVARMAARRVAPGTTFVVGRGEEAAFLAPLPAAALDGVGAATARTLCGYGLDSVGRIAAAPLATLQRITGVRTGRELWERARGIDRTRVVPNAAARSLAAERSFPRDELAPEQHRRALLSLTEELGARLRGEGQVCRSLAVSVRYADRTGYATLTRSRTLGSPPRTRPRSPRSPTGSTSPSGSSGPGCGGSRCARRGWPTPAGPPASSPSTRRTSGRAGSRRWRTGCGRGSDPVR
;
A
#
# COMPACT_ATOMS: atom_id res chain seq x y z
N MET A 1 5.35 -16.78 16.22
CA MET A 1 5.96 -18.06 15.78
C MET A 1 5.48 -19.29 16.57
N GLY A 2 4.43 -19.23 17.42
CA GLY A 2 4.11 -20.32 18.36
C GLY A 2 3.91 -21.73 17.79
N GLY A 3 3.37 -21.87 16.57
CA GLY A 3 3.28 -23.17 15.89
C GLY A 3 4.61 -23.69 15.34
N ALA A 4 5.45 -22.81 14.80
CA ALA A 4 6.73 -23.19 14.17
C ALA A 4 7.76 -23.69 15.19
N LEU A 5 7.84 -23.07 16.38
CA LEU A 5 8.75 -23.51 17.44
C LEU A 5 8.41 -24.93 17.93
N ARG A 6 7.12 -25.24 18.07
CA ARG A 6 6.64 -26.59 18.40
C ARG A 6 6.89 -27.61 17.28
N TYR A 7 6.77 -27.19 16.02
CA TYR A 7 6.97 -28.07 14.86
C TYR A 7 8.45 -28.39 14.60
N PHE A 8 9.34 -27.41 14.75
CA PHE A 8 10.78 -27.58 14.49
C PHE A 8 11.60 -27.96 15.74
N GLY A 9 11.03 -27.89 16.94
CA GLY A 9 11.73 -28.24 18.20
C GLY A 9 12.96 -27.38 18.48
N ARG A 10 12.99 -26.13 17.99
CA ARG A 10 14.14 -25.21 18.07
C ARG A 10 13.76 -23.87 18.67
N ASP A 11 14.75 -23.17 19.21
CA ASP A 11 14.59 -21.79 19.64
C ASP A 11 14.37 -20.82 18.45
N VAL A 12 13.83 -19.65 18.76
CA VAL A 12 13.65 -18.52 17.85
C VAL A 12 14.97 -18.10 17.18
N GLY A 13 16.07 -18.04 17.94
CA GLY A 13 17.40 -17.67 17.43
C GLY A 13 17.97 -18.69 16.44
N ASP A 14 17.80 -19.98 16.72
CA ASP A 14 18.20 -21.06 15.81
C ASP A 14 17.40 -21.03 14.52
N LEU A 15 16.07 -20.90 14.62
CA LEU A 15 15.19 -20.88 13.46
C LEU A 15 15.48 -19.69 12.55
N ALA A 16 15.74 -18.51 13.13
CA ALA A 16 16.20 -17.34 12.39
C ALA A 16 17.55 -17.60 11.70
N SER A 17 18.51 -18.21 12.40
CA SER A 17 19.82 -18.54 11.83
C SER A 17 19.73 -19.53 10.66
N VAL A 18 18.86 -20.55 10.76
CA VAL A 18 18.56 -21.48 9.65
C VAL A 18 17.93 -20.75 8.45
N ILE A 19 17.02 -19.79 8.69
CA ILE A 19 16.42 -18.99 7.61
C ILE A 19 17.49 -18.13 6.92
N ARG A 20 18.38 -17.47 7.67
CA ARG A 20 19.49 -16.67 7.12
C ARG A 20 20.43 -17.51 6.25
N VAL A 21 20.89 -18.65 6.76
CA VAL A 21 21.79 -19.57 6.01
C VAL A 21 21.11 -20.08 4.73
N ARG A 22 19.82 -20.40 4.77
CA ARG A 22 19.06 -20.80 3.57
C ARG A 22 18.89 -19.66 2.56
N ALA A 23 18.63 -18.43 3.02
CA ALA A 23 18.53 -17.27 2.13
C ALA A 23 19.88 -16.99 1.43
N LEU A 24 20.98 -17.07 2.17
CA LEU A 24 22.33 -16.92 1.63
C LEU A 24 22.66 -18.02 0.62
N ALA A 25 22.38 -19.29 0.95
CA ALA A 25 22.69 -20.43 0.08
C ALA A 25 21.82 -20.50 -1.20
N LEU A 26 20.54 -20.12 -1.13
CA LEU A 26 19.60 -20.23 -2.26
C LEU A 26 19.56 -18.98 -3.14
N HIS A 27 19.90 -17.81 -2.59
CA HIS A 27 19.72 -16.53 -3.29
C HIS A 27 20.97 -15.62 -3.26
N GLY A 28 22.02 -15.97 -2.53
CA GLY A 28 23.21 -15.13 -2.38
C GLY A 28 22.96 -13.83 -1.59
N VAL A 29 21.84 -13.74 -0.88
CA VAL A 29 21.44 -12.54 -0.13
C VAL A 29 21.50 -12.81 1.36
N ASP A 30 22.25 -11.97 2.08
CA ASP A 30 22.25 -11.98 3.53
C ASP A 30 21.14 -11.08 4.11
N CYS A 31 20.52 -11.54 5.20
CA CYS A 31 19.27 -10.99 5.72
C CYS A 31 19.39 -10.67 7.21
N ALA A 32 19.03 -9.44 7.58
CA ALA A 32 18.79 -9.07 8.98
C ALA A 32 17.46 -9.66 9.46
N ILE A 33 17.45 -10.40 10.58
CA ILE A 33 16.24 -11.04 11.12
C ILE A 33 15.94 -10.53 12.52
N GLY A 34 14.80 -9.85 12.68
CA GLY A 34 14.25 -9.47 13.97
C GLY A 34 13.10 -10.38 14.39
N ALA A 35 13.14 -10.86 15.63
CA ALA A 35 12.07 -11.65 16.22
C ALA A 35 11.58 -11.02 17.53
N GLY A 36 10.33 -11.30 17.88
CA GLY A 36 9.68 -10.81 19.10
C GLY A 36 8.29 -11.41 19.27
N ALA A 37 7.64 -11.14 20.40
CA ALA A 37 6.36 -11.75 20.74
C ALA A 37 5.19 -11.38 19.80
N ASN A 38 5.27 -10.22 19.14
CA ASN A 38 4.26 -9.68 18.23
C ASN A 38 4.90 -9.07 16.95
N PRO A 39 4.12 -8.86 15.86
CA PRO A 39 4.65 -8.40 14.58
C PRO A 39 5.27 -7.00 14.62
N MET A 40 4.72 -6.10 15.44
CA MET A 40 5.27 -4.76 15.67
C MET A 40 6.70 -4.85 16.24
N VAL A 41 6.89 -5.54 17.36
CA VAL A 41 8.20 -5.69 18.02
C VAL A 41 9.19 -6.40 17.11
N ALA A 42 8.79 -7.46 16.40
CA ALA A 42 9.65 -8.16 15.45
C ALA A 42 10.14 -7.23 14.31
N ARG A 43 9.28 -6.33 13.81
CA ARG A 43 9.65 -5.32 12.80
C ARG A 43 10.56 -4.23 13.36
N MET A 44 10.33 -3.82 14.60
CA MET A 44 11.17 -2.85 15.32
C MET A 44 12.57 -3.42 15.59
N ALA A 45 12.65 -4.68 16.01
CA ALA A 45 13.88 -5.44 16.12
C ALA A 45 14.61 -5.47 14.77
N ALA A 46 13.96 -5.95 13.70
CA ALA A 46 14.59 -6.09 12.38
C ALA A 46 15.17 -4.78 11.81
N ARG A 47 14.55 -3.63 12.13
CA ARG A 47 15.03 -2.30 11.70
C ARG A 47 16.28 -1.82 12.42
N ARG A 48 16.63 -2.38 13.59
CA ARG A 48 17.78 -1.98 14.41
C ARG A 48 19.04 -2.81 14.14
N VAL A 49 18.91 -3.81 13.28
CA VAL A 49 19.85 -4.93 13.11
C VAL A 49 20.63 -4.75 11.82
N ALA A 50 21.95 -4.93 11.88
CA ALA A 50 22.80 -4.87 10.70
C ALA A 50 22.51 -6.06 9.77
N PRO A 51 22.71 -5.93 8.44
CA PRO A 51 22.69 -7.07 7.52
C PRO A 51 23.56 -8.21 8.07
N GLY A 52 23.05 -9.44 7.99
CA GLY A 52 23.73 -10.62 8.52
C GLY A 52 23.57 -10.89 10.02
N THR A 53 22.96 -9.99 10.79
CA THR A 53 22.73 -10.23 12.23
C THR A 53 21.28 -10.63 12.55
N THR A 54 21.10 -11.30 13.68
CA THR A 54 19.80 -11.75 14.21
C THR A 54 19.59 -11.10 15.57
N PHE A 55 18.39 -10.61 15.85
CA PHE A 55 18.04 -10.05 17.16
C PHE A 55 16.67 -10.55 17.61
N VAL A 56 16.61 -11.09 18.82
CA VAL A 56 15.41 -11.65 19.43
C VAL A 56 15.07 -10.81 20.65
N VAL A 57 13.85 -10.26 20.69
CA VAL A 57 13.29 -9.63 21.89
C VAL A 57 12.50 -10.69 22.66
N GLY A 58 12.87 -10.93 23.91
CA GLY A 58 12.18 -11.87 24.79
C GLY A 58 10.75 -11.44 25.12
N ARG A 59 9.96 -12.39 25.61
CA ARG A 59 8.62 -12.11 26.15
C ARG A 59 8.74 -11.45 27.53
N GLY A 60 8.09 -10.31 27.73
CA GLY A 60 8.22 -9.47 28.91
C GLY A 60 9.26 -8.35 28.75
N GLU A 61 10.19 -8.49 27.81
CA GLU A 61 11.25 -7.49 27.54
C GLU A 61 10.80 -6.40 26.57
N GLU A 62 9.62 -6.51 25.96
CA GLU A 62 9.19 -5.63 24.88
C GLU A 62 9.11 -4.17 25.34
N ALA A 63 8.61 -3.92 26.56
CA ALA A 63 8.53 -2.58 27.12
C ALA A 63 9.92 -1.98 27.38
N ALA A 64 10.88 -2.78 27.89
CA ALA A 64 12.26 -2.34 28.12
C ALA A 64 13.02 -2.08 26.81
N PHE A 65 12.84 -2.94 25.80
CA PHE A 65 13.40 -2.75 24.46
C PHE A 65 12.85 -1.48 23.77
N LEU A 66 11.55 -1.21 23.93
CA LEU A 66 10.89 -0.07 23.30
C LEU A 66 11.16 1.25 24.03
N ALA A 67 11.21 1.26 25.37
CA ALA A 67 11.32 2.48 26.18
C ALA A 67 12.38 3.51 25.72
N PRO A 68 13.65 3.14 25.41
CA PRO A 68 14.67 4.09 24.98
C PRO A 68 14.57 4.52 23.51
N LEU A 69 13.61 4.01 22.74
CA LEU A 69 13.46 4.35 21.33
C LEU A 69 12.78 5.72 21.16
N PRO A 70 13.15 6.50 20.12
CA PRO A 70 12.45 7.74 19.81
C PRO A 70 11.04 7.46 19.26
N ALA A 71 10.09 8.37 19.53
CA ALA A 71 8.71 8.30 19.09
C ALA A 71 8.57 8.10 17.56
N ALA A 72 9.50 8.68 16.78
CA ALA A 72 9.55 8.55 15.33
C ALA A 72 9.94 7.14 14.82
N ALA A 73 10.54 6.30 15.65
CA ALA A 73 10.87 4.93 15.28
C ALA A 73 9.65 3.99 15.38
N LEU A 74 8.71 4.28 16.29
CA LEU A 74 7.59 3.41 16.65
C LEU A 74 6.71 3.10 15.43
N ASP A 75 6.41 1.82 15.24
CA ASP A 75 5.71 1.35 14.05
C ASP A 75 4.26 1.87 13.98
N GLY A 76 3.93 2.45 12.81
CA GLY A 76 2.67 3.13 12.58
C GLY A 76 2.59 4.58 13.09
N VAL A 77 3.65 5.14 13.68
CA VAL A 77 3.77 6.58 13.92
C VAL A 77 4.34 7.24 12.66
N GLY A 78 3.59 8.16 12.07
CA GLY A 78 4.05 8.96 10.92
C GLY A 78 4.93 10.13 11.35
N ALA A 79 5.77 10.65 10.44
CA ALA A 79 6.64 11.79 10.73
C ALA A 79 5.88 13.05 11.21
N ALA A 80 4.65 13.26 10.76
CA ALA A 80 3.78 14.34 11.27
C ALA A 80 3.40 14.10 12.74
N THR A 81 2.84 12.93 13.06
CA THR A 81 2.47 12.53 14.42
C THR A 81 3.66 12.56 15.38
N ALA A 82 4.83 12.09 14.93
CA ALA A 82 6.06 12.15 15.72
C ALA A 82 6.46 13.59 16.06
N ARG A 83 6.41 14.53 15.10
CA ARG A 83 6.66 15.95 15.37
C ARG A 83 5.67 16.54 16.36
N THR A 84 4.38 16.22 16.22
CA THR A 84 3.34 16.65 17.17
C THR A 84 3.66 16.14 18.58
N LEU A 85 3.98 14.86 18.74
CA LEU A 85 4.34 14.26 20.03
C LEU A 85 5.60 14.89 20.64
N CYS A 86 6.66 15.10 19.84
CA CYS A 86 7.86 15.80 20.29
C CYS A 86 7.56 17.23 20.76
N GLY A 87 6.61 17.94 20.13
CA GLY A 87 6.15 19.26 20.56
C GLY A 87 5.48 19.29 21.93
N TYR A 88 4.98 18.14 22.42
CA TYR A 88 4.46 17.95 23.79
C TYR A 88 5.49 17.27 24.73
N GLY A 89 6.78 17.21 24.37
CA GLY A 89 7.84 16.59 25.16
C GLY A 89 7.85 15.04 25.13
N LEU A 90 6.98 14.43 24.32
CA LEU A 90 6.86 12.98 24.14
C LEU A 90 7.82 12.51 23.03
N ASP A 91 9.11 12.69 23.26
CA ASP A 91 10.20 12.35 22.33
C ASP A 91 10.52 10.85 22.24
N SER A 92 10.20 10.08 23.29
CA SER A 92 10.57 8.68 23.47
C SER A 92 9.34 7.81 23.72
N VAL A 93 9.42 6.54 23.32
CA VAL A 93 8.34 5.56 23.50
C VAL A 93 8.09 5.30 24.99
N GLY A 94 9.12 5.36 25.84
CA GLY A 94 8.96 5.29 27.30
C GLY A 94 8.09 6.42 27.86
N ARG A 95 8.30 7.67 27.44
CA ARG A 95 7.43 8.80 27.84
C ARG A 95 6.01 8.67 27.29
N ILE A 96 5.83 8.17 26.07
CA ILE A 96 4.51 7.89 25.50
C ILE A 96 3.79 6.77 26.28
N ALA A 97 4.50 5.74 26.73
CA ALA A 97 3.94 4.68 27.56
C ALA A 97 3.52 5.22 28.95
N ALA A 98 4.34 6.08 29.56
CA ALA A 98 4.03 6.73 30.85
C ALA A 98 2.85 7.73 30.75
N ALA A 99 2.61 8.32 29.58
CA ALA A 99 1.56 9.32 29.40
C ALA A 99 0.13 8.74 29.62
N PRO A 100 -0.78 9.52 30.25
CA PRO A 100 -2.19 9.14 30.34
C PRO A 100 -2.84 8.99 28.97
N LEU A 101 -3.68 7.95 28.80
CA LEU A 101 -4.38 7.67 27.55
C LEU A 101 -5.20 8.87 27.07
N ALA A 102 -5.90 9.57 27.98
CA ALA A 102 -6.70 10.75 27.68
C ALA A 102 -5.86 11.88 27.02
N THR A 103 -4.60 12.06 27.45
CA THR A 103 -3.69 13.05 26.87
C THR A 103 -3.31 12.68 25.44
N LEU A 104 -2.94 11.43 25.18
CA LEU A 104 -2.61 10.95 23.83
C LEU A 104 -3.81 11.02 22.88
N GLN A 105 -5.02 10.76 23.39
CA GLN A 105 -6.26 10.87 22.62
C GLN A 105 -6.63 12.33 22.29
N ARG A 106 -6.35 13.29 23.19
CA ARG A 106 -6.50 14.73 22.90
C ARG A 106 -5.52 15.21 21.83
N ILE A 107 -4.28 14.70 21.83
CA ILE A 107 -3.23 15.10 20.87
C ILE A 107 -3.42 14.46 19.48
N THR A 108 -3.78 13.18 19.42
CA THR A 108 -3.74 12.38 18.16
C THR A 108 -5.10 11.85 17.69
N GLY A 109 -6.17 12.10 18.45
CA GLY A 109 -7.52 11.56 18.24
C GLY A 109 -7.76 10.24 18.99
N VAL A 110 -9.03 9.96 19.29
CA VAL A 110 -9.47 8.86 20.18
C VAL A 110 -8.92 7.49 19.78
N ARG A 111 -9.00 7.16 18.48
CA ARG A 111 -8.52 5.87 17.94
C ARG A 111 -7.00 5.81 17.90
N THR A 112 -6.35 6.78 17.26
CA THR A 112 -4.90 6.82 17.08
C THR A 112 -4.18 6.86 18.42
N GLY A 113 -4.69 7.64 19.38
CA GLY A 113 -4.12 7.73 20.73
C GLY A 113 -4.21 6.42 21.50
N ARG A 114 -5.29 5.64 21.32
CA ARG A 114 -5.39 4.28 21.88
C ARG A 114 -4.43 3.31 21.22
N GLU A 115 -4.38 3.28 19.88
CA GLU A 115 -3.43 2.42 19.15
C GLU A 115 -1.97 2.76 19.52
N LEU A 116 -1.64 4.05 19.67
CA LEU A 116 -0.33 4.54 20.10
C LEU A 116 0.01 4.11 21.54
N TRP A 117 -0.93 4.26 22.47
CA TRP A 117 -0.77 3.91 23.89
C TRP A 117 -0.61 2.39 24.12
N GLU A 118 -1.33 1.58 23.34
CA GLU A 118 -1.18 0.11 23.31
C GLU A 118 0.19 -0.27 22.70
N ARG A 119 0.56 0.29 21.54
CA ARG A 119 1.86 0.00 20.89
C ARG A 119 3.07 0.43 21.71
N ALA A 120 3.00 1.57 22.41
CA ALA A 120 4.10 2.02 23.27
C ALA A 120 4.38 1.07 24.45
N ARG A 121 3.39 0.27 24.88
CA ARG A 121 3.53 -0.81 25.86
C ARG A 121 3.94 -2.15 25.25
N GLY A 122 4.28 -2.19 23.96
CA GLY A 122 4.53 -3.44 23.25
C GLY A 122 3.27 -4.26 22.93
N ILE A 123 2.06 -3.70 23.08
CA ILE A 123 0.80 -4.41 22.79
C ILE A 123 0.41 -4.19 21.33
N ASP A 124 0.54 -5.22 20.51
CA ASP A 124 0.02 -5.27 19.14
C ASP A 124 -0.91 -6.49 18.97
N ARG A 125 -2.17 -6.23 18.62
CA ARG A 125 -3.19 -7.28 18.37
C ARG A 125 -3.17 -7.79 16.92
N THR A 126 -2.28 -7.27 16.07
CA THR A 126 -2.20 -7.64 14.65
C THR A 126 -1.85 -9.12 14.48
N ARG A 127 -2.71 -9.90 13.82
CA ARG A 127 -2.42 -11.29 13.47
C ARG A 127 -1.59 -11.34 12.18
N VAL A 128 -0.57 -12.20 12.15
CA VAL A 128 0.13 -12.57 10.91
C VAL A 128 -0.82 -13.43 10.07
N VAL A 129 -1.24 -12.92 8.91
CA VAL A 129 -2.06 -13.65 7.95
C VAL A 129 -1.16 -14.10 6.79
N PRO A 130 -0.83 -15.40 6.66
CA PRO A 130 -0.06 -15.90 5.53
C PRO A 130 -0.87 -15.76 4.23
N ASN A 131 -0.17 -15.51 3.11
CA ASN A 131 -0.74 -15.44 1.76
C ASN A 131 -1.96 -14.49 1.63
N ALA A 132 -2.01 -13.41 2.43
CA ALA A 132 -3.04 -12.39 2.29
C ALA A 132 -2.91 -11.72 0.91
N ALA A 133 -3.92 -11.88 0.06
CA ALA A 133 -3.99 -11.24 -1.25
C ALA A 133 -3.79 -9.72 -1.13
N ALA A 134 -3.02 -9.13 -2.05
CA ALA A 134 -2.70 -7.72 -2.02
C ALA A 134 -3.98 -6.88 -2.05
N ARG A 135 -4.30 -6.19 -0.95
CA ARG A 135 -5.50 -5.34 -0.87
C ARG A 135 -5.51 -4.24 -1.91
N SER A 136 -4.32 -3.84 -2.37
CA SER A 136 -4.05 -2.74 -3.28
C SER A 136 -2.86 -3.05 -4.19
N LEU A 137 -3.09 -3.07 -5.51
CA LEU A 137 -2.02 -3.13 -6.50
C LEU A 137 -1.61 -1.73 -6.99
N ALA A 138 -0.35 -1.61 -7.38
CA ALA A 138 0.31 -0.36 -7.74
C ALA A 138 1.35 -0.56 -8.87
N ALA A 139 1.27 0.27 -9.91
CA ALA A 139 2.31 0.56 -10.88
C ALA A 139 2.34 2.08 -11.09
N GLU A 140 3.53 2.69 -11.14
CA GLU A 140 3.68 4.14 -11.29
C GLU A 140 5.04 4.42 -11.96
N ARG A 141 5.12 5.41 -12.87
CA ARG A 141 6.24 5.58 -13.81
C ARG A 141 6.84 6.99 -13.76
N SER A 142 8.16 7.06 -13.53
CA SER A 142 8.94 8.29 -13.63
C SER A 142 9.02 8.81 -15.07
N PHE A 143 8.87 10.12 -15.25
CA PHE A 143 9.43 10.83 -16.41
C PHE A 143 10.81 11.42 -16.03
N PRO A 144 11.80 11.45 -16.95
CA PRO A 144 13.13 12.00 -16.69
C PRO A 144 13.17 13.54 -16.75
N ARG A 145 12.18 14.15 -17.41
CA ARG A 145 11.93 15.60 -17.51
C ARG A 145 10.44 15.84 -17.31
N ASP A 146 10.07 17.09 -17.04
CA ASP A 146 8.68 17.48 -16.87
C ASP A 146 8.01 17.57 -18.25
N GLU A 147 7.29 16.52 -18.63
CA GLU A 147 6.62 16.41 -19.92
C GLU A 147 5.26 17.09 -19.90
N LEU A 148 4.98 17.95 -20.88
CA LEU A 148 3.67 18.58 -21.10
C LEU A 148 2.89 17.95 -22.28
N ALA A 149 3.52 17.04 -23.05
CA ALA A 149 2.93 16.42 -24.23
C ALA A 149 1.80 15.41 -23.86
N PRO A 150 0.53 15.64 -24.26
CA PRO A 150 -0.60 14.75 -23.94
C PRO A 150 -0.40 13.30 -24.43
N GLU A 151 0.23 13.14 -25.58
CA GLU A 151 0.56 11.85 -26.20
C GLU A 151 1.48 11.02 -25.29
N GLN A 152 2.44 11.66 -24.64
CA GLN A 152 3.40 10.99 -23.76
C GLN A 152 2.75 10.60 -22.43
N HIS A 153 1.83 11.43 -21.91
CA HIS A 153 0.97 11.04 -20.76
C HIS A 153 0.07 9.87 -21.12
N ARG A 154 -0.58 9.88 -22.29
CA ARG A 154 -1.45 8.79 -22.76
C ARG A 154 -0.67 7.48 -22.93
N ARG A 155 0.54 7.51 -23.50
CA ARG A 155 1.43 6.34 -23.61
C ARG A 155 1.82 5.78 -22.24
N ALA A 156 2.16 6.64 -21.28
CA ALA A 156 2.47 6.22 -19.92
C ALA A 156 1.26 5.60 -19.22
N LEU A 157 0.08 6.21 -19.32
CA LEU A 157 -1.16 5.67 -18.76
C LEU A 157 -1.53 4.30 -19.35
N LEU A 158 -1.44 4.13 -20.67
CA LEU A 158 -1.68 2.83 -21.33
C LEU A 158 -0.72 1.76 -20.80
N SER A 159 0.58 2.05 -20.80
CA SER A 159 1.61 1.12 -20.29
C SER A 159 1.38 0.74 -18.82
N LEU A 160 0.96 1.69 -17.97
CA LEU A 160 0.60 1.41 -16.57
C LEU A 160 -0.67 0.55 -16.45
N THR A 161 -1.68 0.78 -17.29
CA THR A 161 -2.89 -0.06 -17.29
C THR A 161 -2.64 -1.48 -17.80
N GLU A 162 -1.72 -1.65 -18.76
CA GLU A 162 -1.28 -2.97 -19.24
C GLU A 162 -0.52 -3.73 -18.16
N GLU A 163 0.42 -3.07 -17.47
CA GLU A 163 1.18 -3.65 -16.36
C GLU A 163 0.26 -4.07 -15.19
N LEU A 164 -0.63 -3.18 -14.75
CA LEU A 164 -1.63 -3.49 -13.73
C LEU A 164 -2.57 -4.62 -14.18
N GLY A 165 -3.02 -4.59 -15.44
CA GLY A 165 -3.90 -5.61 -16.00
C GLY A 165 -3.23 -6.97 -16.15
N ALA A 166 -1.92 -7.03 -16.43
CA ALA A 166 -1.14 -8.27 -16.47
C ALA A 166 -0.98 -8.87 -15.06
N ARG A 167 -0.57 -8.05 -14.08
CA ARG A 167 -0.43 -8.46 -12.68
C ARG A 167 -1.75 -8.94 -12.06
N LEU A 168 -2.85 -8.21 -12.24
CA LEU A 168 -4.19 -8.61 -11.77
C LEU A 168 -4.60 -9.97 -12.34
N ARG A 169 -4.33 -10.23 -13.63
CA ARG A 169 -4.61 -11.53 -14.25
C ARG A 169 -3.73 -12.64 -13.68
N GLY A 170 -2.45 -12.38 -13.42
CA GLY A 170 -1.53 -13.33 -12.79
C GLY A 170 -1.92 -13.71 -11.35
N GLU A 171 -2.43 -12.76 -10.58
CA GLU A 171 -2.92 -12.97 -9.20
C GLU A 171 -4.37 -13.47 -9.12
N GLY A 172 -5.05 -13.65 -10.26
CA GLY A 172 -6.48 -14.00 -10.32
C GLY A 172 -7.42 -12.96 -9.71
N GLN A 173 -6.98 -11.70 -9.58
CA GLN A 173 -7.69 -10.64 -8.88
C GLN A 173 -8.50 -9.75 -9.82
N VAL A 174 -9.56 -9.13 -9.27
CA VAL A 174 -10.40 -8.17 -9.99
C VAL A 174 -10.44 -6.83 -9.24
N CYS A 175 -10.26 -5.74 -9.98
CA CYS A 175 -10.24 -4.38 -9.44
C CYS A 175 -11.68 -3.83 -9.28
N ARG A 176 -12.04 -3.38 -8.06
CA ARG A 176 -13.30 -2.67 -7.76
C ARG A 176 -13.20 -1.17 -8.04
N SER A 177 -12.07 -0.55 -7.70
CA SER A 177 -11.87 0.90 -7.77
C SER A 177 -10.47 1.23 -8.27
N LEU A 178 -10.39 2.02 -9.34
CA LEU A 178 -9.14 2.47 -9.93
C LEU A 178 -8.84 3.91 -9.51
N ALA A 179 -7.61 4.18 -9.10
CA ALA A 179 -7.16 5.53 -8.74
C ALA A 179 -5.95 5.91 -9.60
N VAL A 180 -5.96 7.14 -10.11
CA VAL A 180 -4.84 7.75 -10.86
C VAL A 180 -4.34 8.94 -10.05
N SER A 181 -3.06 8.92 -9.70
CA SER A 181 -2.32 10.01 -9.07
C SER A 181 -1.41 10.67 -10.10
N VAL A 182 -1.63 11.96 -10.37
CA VAL A 182 -0.74 12.79 -11.19
C VAL A 182 0.04 13.70 -10.27
N ARG A 183 1.36 13.66 -10.33
CA ARG A 183 2.24 14.55 -9.56
C ARG A 183 2.83 15.63 -10.47
N TYR A 184 2.52 16.88 -10.19
CA TYR A 184 3.03 18.04 -10.90
C TYR A 184 4.44 18.40 -10.40
N ALA A 185 5.20 19.08 -11.26
CA ALA A 185 6.55 19.59 -10.95
C ALA A 185 6.53 20.84 -10.05
N ASP A 186 5.40 21.55 -10.05
CA ASP A 186 5.12 22.66 -9.13
C ASP A 186 5.30 22.19 -7.68
N ARG A 187 6.18 22.90 -6.95
CA ARG A 187 6.52 22.62 -5.54
C ARG A 187 5.52 23.24 -4.56
N THR A 188 4.50 23.95 -5.05
CA THR A 188 3.40 24.50 -4.25
C THR A 188 2.49 23.36 -3.73
N GLY A 189 1.81 23.57 -2.60
CA GLY A 189 1.21 22.51 -1.77
C GLY A 189 0.15 21.58 -2.40
N TYR A 190 -0.22 21.79 -3.66
CA TYR A 190 -1.17 20.97 -4.43
C TYR A 190 -0.49 19.98 -5.40
N ALA A 191 0.80 19.69 -5.18
CA ALA A 191 1.67 18.94 -6.09
C ALA A 191 1.17 17.53 -6.54
N THR A 192 0.17 16.92 -5.89
CA THR A 192 -0.40 15.62 -6.33
C THR A 192 -1.92 15.69 -6.44
N LEU A 193 -2.46 15.53 -7.65
CA LEU A 193 -3.88 15.34 -7.91
C LEU A 193 -4.20 13.85 -8.01
N THR A 194 -4.97 13.33 -7.06
CA THR A 194 -5.49 11.94 -7.11
C THR A 194 -6.97 11.94 -7.47
N ARG A 195 -7.35 11.17 -8.49
CA ARG A 195 -8.75 10.92 -8.88
C ARG A 195 -9.03 9.43 -8.85
N SER A 196 -10.08 9.02 -8.15
CA SER A 196 -10.54 7.63 -8.06
C SER A 196 -11.91 7.44 -8.70
N ARG A 197 -12.13 6.28 -9.32
CA ARG A 197 -13.44 5.83 -9.82
C ARG A 197 -13.67 4.38 -9.42
N THR A 198 -14.81 4.13 -8.78
CA THR A 198 -15.33 2.77 -8.57
C THR A 198 -16.00 2.31 -9.86
N LEU A 199 -15.70 1.09 -10.30
CA LEU A 199 -16.32 0.48 -11.46
C LEU A 199 -17.63 -0.20 -11.01
N GLY A 200 -18.76 0.22 -11.58
CA GLY A 200 -20.09 -0.29 -11.22
C GLY A 200 -20.33 -1.76 -11.57
N SER A 201 -19.45 -2.34 -12.38
CA SER A 201 -19.32 -3.78 -12.59
C SER A 201 -17.83 -4.13 -12.61
N PRO A 202 -17.39 -5.22 -11.95
CA PRO A 202 -16.03 -5.70 -12.09
C PRO A 202 -15.73 -5.93 -13.59
N PRO A 203 -14.60 -5.45 -14.14
CA PRO A 203 -14.30 -5.60 -15.55
C PRO A 203 -14.26 -7.09 -15.90
N ARG A 204 -15.29 -7.55 -16.63
CA ARG A 204 -15.55 -8.96 -16.92
C ARG A 204 -14.61 -9.46 -18.02
N THR A 205 -13.31 -9.50 -17.72
CA THR A 205 -12.31 -10.19 -18.53
C THR A 205 -12.62 -11.68 -18.47
N ARG A 206 -13.41 -12.18 -19.43
CA ARG A 206 -13.66 -13.62 -19.60
C ARG A 206 -12.29 -14.32 -19.65
N PRO A 207 -12.00 -15.30 -18.77
CA PRO A 207 -10.87 -16.19 -19.01
C PRO A 207 -11.12 -16.89 -20.35
N ARG A 208 -10.14 -16.81 -21.26
CA ARG A 208 -10.18 -17.49 -22.55
C ARG A 208 -9.97 -18.98 -22.30
N SER A 209 -11.06 -19.70 -22.02
CA SER A 209 -11.05 -21.16 -22.02
C SER A 209 -10.58 -21.66 -23.39
N PRO A 210 -9.72 -22.69 -23.48
CA PRO A 210 -9.42 -23.33 -24.75
C PRO A 210 -10.71 -23.97 -25.31
N ARG A 211 -11.05 -23.65 -26.57
CA ARG A 211 -12.18 -24.29 -27.26
C ARG A 211 -11.82 -25.74 -27.59
N SER A 212 -12.56 -26.69 -27.03
CA SER A 212 -12.76 -28.00 -27.65
C SER A 212 -13.79 -27.88 -28.80
N PRO A 213 -13.61 -28.61 -29.93
CA PRO A 213 -14.53 -28.55 -31.06
C PRO A 213 -15.37 -29.82 -31.23
N THR A 214 -16.63 -29.80 -30.79
CA THR A 214 -17.76 -30.64 -31.24
C THR A 214 -19.07 -29.93 -30.80
N GLY A 215 -20.21 -30.02 -31.49
CA GLY A 215 -20.48 -30.67 -32.78
C GLY A 215 -21.83 -31.40 -32.80
N SER A 216 -22.96 -30.70 -32.72
CA SER A 216 -24.28 -31.28 -33.06
C SER A 216 -25.37 -30.23 -33.35
N THR A 217 -26.13 -30.57 -34.38
CA THR A 217 -27.17 -29.88 -35.15
C THR A 217 -28.49 -29.52 -34.42
N SER A 218 -29.26 -28.62 -35.05
CA SER A 218 -30.61 -28.07 -34.73
C SER A 218 -31.78 -29.06 -35.05
N PRO A 219 -33.09 -28.69 -35.19
CA PRO A 219 -33.83 -27.40 -35.00
C PRO A 219 -35.27 -27.49 -34.37
N SER A 220 -36.03 -26.38 -34.48
CA SER A 220 -37.49 -26.15 -34.23
C SER A 220 -37.94 -25.86 -32.78
N GLY A 221 -38.91 -24.96 -32.51
CA GLY A 221 -39.59 -23.97 -33.37
C GLY A 221 -40.70 -23.17 -32.63
N SER A 222 -40.96 -21.90 -33.02
CA SER A 222 -42.06 -20.99 -32.58
C SER A 222 -42.11 -20.62 -31.06
N SER A 223 -42.50 -19.42 -30.58
CA SER A 223 -43.33 -18.33 -31.12
C SER A 223 -42.92 -16.95 -30.55
N GLY A 224 -43.25 -15.85 -31.25
CA GLY A 224 -43.29 -14.48 -30.67
C GLY A 224 -44.72 -14.08 -30.26
N PRO A 225 -45.06 -12.77 -30.08
CA PRO A 225 -44.23 -11.55 -30.22
C PRO A 225 -44.27 -10.60 -28.99
N GLY A 226 -43.49 -9.51 -28.99
CA GLY A 226 -43.53 -8.49 -27.92
C GLY A 226 -42.61 -7.27 -28.09
N CYS A 227 -43.05 -6.29 -28.88
CA CYS A 227 -42.70 -4.85 -28.86
C CYS A 227 -41.25 -4.39 -28.58
N GLY A 228 -40.55 -3.92 -29.62
CA GLY A 228 -39.53 -2.86 -29.50
C GLY A 228 -40.16 -1.46 -29.51
N GLY A 229 -39.44 -0.36 -29.28
CA GLY A 229 -38.03 -0.24 -28.89
C GLY A 229 -37.67 1.21 -28.58
N SER A 230 -36.72 1.44 -27.67
CA SER A 230 -36.36 2.78 -27.17
C SER A 230 -34.91 3.16 -27.46
N ARG A 231 -34.74 3.95 -28.53
CA ARG A 231 -33.70 4.98 -28.77
C ARG A 231 -32.29 4.72 -28.23
N CYS A 232 -31.39 4.35 -29.16
CA CYS A 232 -29.96 4.61 -29.01
C CYS A 232 -29.69 6.12 -28.84
N ALA A 233 -29.05 6.51 -27.75
CA ALA A 233 -28.51 7.87 -27.56
C ALA A 233 -26.98 7.82 -27.53
N ARG A 234 -26.34 8.14 -28.67
CA ARG A 234 -24.91 8.49 -28.70
C ARG A 234 -24.74 9.78 -27.88
N ARG A 235 -23.85 9.80 -26.89
CA ARG A 235 -23.34 11.04 -26.30
C ARG A 235 -21.82 10.97 -26.26
N GLY A 236 -21.20 11.90 -27.00
CA GLY A 236 -19.76 11.97 -27.20
C GLY A 236 -19.01 12.47 -25.97
N TRP A 237 -17.69 12.43 -26.05
CA TRP A 237 -16.80 13.00 -25.04
C TRP A 237 -16.78 14.53 -25.20
N PRO A 238 -16.98 15.33 -24.15
CA PRO A 238 -16.77 16.77 -24.23
C PRO A 238 -15.27 17.10 -24.19
N THR A 239 -14.81 17.80 -25.21
CA THR A 239 -13.47 18.42 -25.28
C THR A 239 -13.37 19.56 -24.26
N PRO A 240 -12.31 19.68 -23.46
CA PRO A 240 -12.12 20.85 -22.60
C PRO A 240 -11.70 22.07 -23.42
N ALA A 241 -12.31 23.22 -23.15
CA ALA A 241 -11.98 24.51 -23.76
C ALA A 241 -10.61 25.04 -23.26
N GLY A 242 -9.92 25.81 -24.10
CA GLY A 242 -8.63 26.41 -23.78
C GLY A 242 -8.71 27.61 -22.83
N PRO A 243 -7.59 27.97 -22.17
CA PRO A 243 -7.51 29.13 -21.29
C PRO A 243 -7.28 30.45 -22.07
N PRO A 244 -7.76 31.60 -21.56
CA PRO A 244 -7.42 32.92 -22.11
C PRO A 244 -6.00 33.35 -21.73
N ALA A 245 -5.42 34.22 -22.55
CA ALA A 245 -4.05 34.71 -22.38
C ALA A 245 -3.96 35.95 -21.46
N SER A 246 -2.86 36.04 -20.71
CA SER A 246 -2.29 37.30 -20.23
C SER A 246 -0.78 37.14 -19.96
N SER A 247 -0.01 38.19 -20.23
CA SER A 247 1.46 38.19 -20.24
C SER A 247 2.02 39.06 -19.07
N PRO A 248 3.33 39.40 -19.00
CA PRO A 248 4.26 38.66 -18.15
C PRO A 248 4.93 39.52 -17.07
N SER A 249 5.52 38.89 -16.03
CA SER A 249 6.59 39.53 -15.26
C SER A 249 7.63 38.50 -14.76
N THR A 250 8.86 38.99 -14.57
CA THR A 250 10.09 38.19 -14.52
C THR A 250 10.63 37.97 -13.11
N ARG A 251 11.11 36.76 -12.81
CA ARG A 251 12.42 36.54 -12.14
C ARG A 251 12.93 35.10 -12.19
N ARG A 252 14.25 34.98 -12.42
CA ARG A 252 15.05 33.75 -12.28
C ARG A 252 15.17 33.36 -10.80
N THR A 253 15.27 32.06 -10.49
CA THR A 253 16.52 31.46 -9.96
C THR A 253 16.47 29.92 -9.88
N SER A 254 17.54 29.30 -10.37
CA SER A 254 18.14 27.99 -10.05
C SER A 254 17.58 27.12 -8.90
N GLY A 255 17.60 25.78 -9.06
CA GLY A 255 17.67 24.91 -7.88
C GLY A 255 17.39 23.40 -7.99
N ARG A 256 18.39 22.64 -8.47
CA ARG A 256 18.67 21.20 -8.23
C ARG A 256 17.57 20.14 -8.49
N ALA A 257 17.98 19.09 -9.20
CA ALA A 257 17.24 17.83 -9.35
C ALA A 257 17.12 17.06 -8.03
N GLY A 258 16.03 16.31 -7.87
CA GLY A 258 15.79 15.46 -6.71
C GLY A 258 14.93 14.26 -7.08
N SER A 259 15.57 13.13 -7.37
CA SER A 259 14.93 11.86 -7.70
C SER A 259 13.87 11.44 -6.67
N ARG A 260 12.67 11.05 -7.12
CA ARG A 260 11.60 10.46 -6.31
C ARG A 260 10.37 10.11 -7.16
N ARG A 261 9.52 9.15 -6.78
CA ARG A 261 9.72 7.74 -6.38
C ARG A 261 8.34 7.07 -6.49
N TRP A 262 8.28 6.04 -7.31
CA TRP A 262 7.07 5.50 -7.92
C TRP A 262 6.01 4.89 -6.93
N ARG A 263 4.77 5.37 -6.67
CA ARG A 263 3.77 4.63 -5.83
C ARG A 263 2.24 4.97 -5.97
N THR A 264 1.49 4.13 -6.70
CA THR A 264 0.00 4.06 -6.71
C THR A 264 -0.58 3.11 -5.62
N GLY A 265 -1.92 2.88 -5.60
CA GLY A 265 -2.57 1.87 -4.75
C GLY A 265 -4.10 1.83 -4.82
N CYS A 266 -4.69 0.64 -5.03
CA CYS A 266 -6.14 0.38 -5.09
C CYS A 266 -6.76 0.00 -3.72
N GLY A 267 -7.49 0.87 -3.03
CA GLY A 267 -8.18 0.49 -1.77
C GLY A 267 -9.52 -0.24 -1.98
N ARG A 268 -9.84 -1.24 -1.15
CA ARG A 268 -11.22 -1.79 -1.04
C ARG A 268 -11.99 -1.13 0.09
N GLY A 269 -13.20 -0.67 -0.20
CA GLY A 269 -14.26 -0.48 0.80
C GLY A 269 -14.87 -1.84 1.20
N SER A 270 -15.11 -2.01 2.50
CA SER A 270 -15.73 -3.17 3.11
C SER A 270 -17.24 -2.97 3.27
N ASP A 271 -18.04 -3.96 2.89
CA ASP A 271 -19.43 -4.13 3.34
C ASP A 271 -19.60 -5.59 3.82
N PRO A 272 -20.41 -5.84 4.86
CA PRO A 272 -20.64 -7.19 5.39
C PRO A 272 -21.67 -7.94 4.55
N VAL A 273 -21.42 -9.23 4.32
CA VAL A 273 -22.42 -10.16 3.78
C VAL A 273 -23.11 -10.85 4.96
N ARG A 274 -24.45 -10.92 4.91
CA ARG A 274 -25.30 -11.68 5.85
C ARG A 274 -25.11 -13.18 5.67
#